data_AF-F0JHI4-F1
#
_entry.id   AF-F0JHI4-F1
#
_cell.length_a   1.000
_cell.length_b   1.000
_cell.length_c   1.000
_cell.angle_alpha   90.00
_cell.angle_beta   90.00
_cell.angle_gamma   90.00
#
_symmetry.space_group_name_H-M   'P 1'
#
loop_
_entity.id
_entity.type
_entity.pdbx_description
1 polymer ?
#
loop_
_entity_poly.entity_id
_entity_poly.type
_entity_poly.pdbx_seq_one_letter_code
_entity_poly.pdbx_strand_id
1 'polypeptide(L)'
;MLAILDNGYYYLTMSNTNTCTKLREVAIELGDCRSCQGCIDLNPDVFQWDEALDMPYVSRSEVTEDEVRDIMNACPEGCIVFVD
;
A
#
# COMPACT_ATOMS: atom_id res chain seq x y z
N MET A 1 -21.22 12.12 27.08
CA MET A 1 -21.97 13.38 26.94
C MET A 1 -22.00 13.68 25.44
N LEU A 2 -23.16 13.52 24.81
CA LEU A 2 -23.36 13.77 23.37
C LEU A 2 -23.71 15.25 23.20
N ALA A 3 -23.04 15.95 22.28
CA ALA A 3 -23.44 17.28 21.84
C ALA A 3 -24.05 17.15 20.43
N ILE A 4 -25.22 17.76 20.25
CA ILE A 4 -25.95 17.88 18.97
C ILE A 4 -25.64 19.27 18.41
N LEU A 5 -25.21 19.37 17.15
CA LEU A 5 -25.26 20.60 16.35
C LEU A 5 -25.67 20.28 14.90
N ASP A 6 -26.42 21.20 14.32
CA ASP A 6 -27.10 21.11 13.02
C ASP A 6 -26.15 20.77 11.86
N ASN A 7 -26.59 19.84 10.99
CA ASN A 7 -26.00 19.39 9.71
C ASN A 7 -25.26 18.02 9.65
N GLY A 8 -25.88 16.97 10.20
CA GLY A 8 -26.09 15.71 9.45
C GLY A 8 -24.90 14.88 8.93
N TYR A 9 -23.66 15.13 9.31
CA TYR A 9 -22.53 14.28 8.92
C TYR A 9 -21.78 13.74 10.14
N TYR A 10 -21.94 12.44 10.40
CA TYR A 10 -21.10 11.70 11.34
C TYR A 10 -19.72 11.47 10.70
N TYR A 11 -18.73 12.28 11.07
CA TYR A 11 -17.34 11.87 10.98
C TYR A 11 -16.94 11.27 12.33
N LEU A 12 -16.75 9.95 12.33
CA LEU A 12 -16.22 9.19 13.45
C LEU A 12 -14.86 9.77 13.86
N THR A 13 -14.76 10.09 15.15
CA THR A 13 -13.55 10.25 15.98
C THR A 13 -12.20 10.39 15.27
N MET A 14 -11.56 11.55 15.49
CA MET A 14 -10.11 11.78 15.51
C MET A 14 -9.24 10.53 15.34
N SER A 15 -8.56 10.43 14.21
CA SER A 15 -7.26 9.76 14.11
C SER A 15 -6.29 10.81 13.61
N ASN A 16 -5.51 11.39 14.52
CA ASN A 16 -4.38 12.23 14.17
C ASN A 16 -3.28 11.29 13.63
N THR A 17 -3.44 10.81 12.40
CA THR A 17 -2.41 10.02 11.74
C THR A 17 -1.34 10.98 11.29
N ASN A 18 -0.20 10.97 11.98
CA ASN A 18 1.05 11.48 11.41
C ASN A 18 1.32 10.65 10.16
N THR A 19 0.82 11.10 9.01
CA THR A 19 1.07 10.41 7.75
C THR A 19 2.52 10.67 7.35
N CYS A 20 3.31 9.63 7.13
CA CYS A 20 4.68 9.78 6.65
C CYS A 20 4.63 10.22 5.19
N THR A 21 4.71 11.52 4.93
CA THR A 21 4.64 12.11 3.57
C THR A 21 5.93 11.94 2.77
N LYS A 22 6.95 11.31 3.36
CA LYS A 22 8.23 11.08 2.68
C LYS A 22 8.05 9.99 1.63
N LEU A 23 8.28 10.36 0.38
CA LEU A 23 8.34 9.40 -0.73
C LEU A 23 9.64 8.59 -0.65
N ARG A 24 9.53 7.29 -0.93
CA ARG A 24 10.63 6.34 -1.03
C ARG A 24 10.41 5.44 -2.24
N GLU A 25 11.50 4.96 -2.80
CA GLU A 25 11.45 3.98 -3.88
C GLU A 25 11.09 2.59 -3.35
N VAL A 26 10.10 1.95 -3.95
CA VAL A 26 9.66 0.59 -3.62
C VAL A 26 10.06 -0.39 -4.73
N ALA A 27 10.41 -1.61 -4.33
CA ALA A 27 10.75 -2.71 -5.23
C ALA A 27 10.04 -4.01 -4.82
N ILE A 28 10.00 -4.96 -5.76
CA ILE A 28 9.61 -6.34 -5.50
C ILE A 28 10.87 -7.21 -5.60
N GLU A 29 11.19 -7.94 -4.53
CA GLU A 29 12.21 -8.98 -4.53
C GLU A 29 11.66 -10.24 -5.22
N LEU A 30 11.84 -10.31 -6.54
CA LEU A 30 11.29 -11.39 -7.37
C LEU A 30 11.84 -12.77 -7.04
N GLY A 31 13.01 -12.88 -6.41
CA GLY A 31 13.59 -14.16 -5.99
C GLY A 31 12.74 -14.91 -4.94
N ASP A 32 12.06 -14.16 -4.07
CA ASP A 32 11.21 -14.70 -3.01
C ASP A 32 9.71 -14.62 -3.35
N CYS A 33 9.35 -13.90 -4.42
CA CYS A 33 7.96 -13.71 -4.81
C CYS A 33 7.33 -15.02 -5.32
N ARG A 34 6.18 -15.42 -4.74
CA ARG A 34 5.41 -16.60 -5.15
C ARG A 34 4.20 -16.29 -6.02
N SER A 35 4.17 -15.13 -6.67
CA SER A 35 3.08 -14.76 -7.58
C SER A 35 1.69 -14.84 -6.93
N CYS A 36 1.58 -14.47 -5.64
CA CYS A 36 0.31 -14.53 -4.89
C CYS A 36 -0.73 -13.48 -5.32
N GLN A 37 -0.34 -12.54 -6.19
CA GLN A 37 -1.16 -11.43 -6.71
C GLN A 37 -1.70 -10.41 -5.69
N GLY A 38 -1.51 -10.63 -4.39
CA GLY A 38 -2.02 -9.73 -3.35
C GLY A 38 -1.54 -8.28 -3.47
N CYS A 39 -0.34 -8.03 -4.01
CA CYS A 39 0.17 -6.68 -4.22
C CYS A 39 -0.65 -5.86 -5.22
N ILE A 40 -1.18 -6.52 -6.25
CA ILE A 40 -2.01 -5.90 -7.28
C ILE A 40 -3.44 -5.71 -6.76
N ASP A 41 -3.95 -6.69 -6.01
CA ASP A 41 -5.29 -6.62 -5.43
C ASP A 41 -5.44 -5.48 -4.42
N LEU A 42 -4.41 -5.24 -3.60
CA LEU A 42 -4.44 -4.21 -2.56
C LEU A 42 -3.98 -2.83 -3.05
N ASN A 43 -3.02 -2.77 -3.97
CA ASN A 43 -2.42 -1.52 -4.44
C ASN A 43 -2.20 -1.53 -5.97
N PRO A 44 -3.27 -1.59 -6.79
CA PRO A 44 -3.17 -1.71 -8.26
C PRO A 44 -2.53 -0.50 -8.95
N ASP A 45 -2.49 0.65 -8.26
CA ASP A 45 -1.85 1.88 -8.74
C ASP A 45 -0.32 1.89 -8.53
N VAL A 46 0.21 0.93 -7.75
CA VAL A 46 1.64 0.81 -7.43
C VAL A 46 2.22 -0.47 -8.05
N PHE A 47 1.46 -1.55 -8.00
CA PHE A 47 1.85 -2.87 -8.50
C PHE A 47 0.90 -3.34 -9.59
N GLN A 48 1.47 -3.84 -10.67
CA GLN A 48 0.73 -4.38 -11.80
C GLN A 48 1.26 -5.75 -12.20
N TRP A 49 0.52 -6.46 -13.03
CA TRP A 49 0.90 -7.76 -13.57
C TRP A 49 1.41 -7.63 -15.00
N ASP A 50 2.57 -8.19 -15.28
CA ASP A 50 3.04 -8.38 -16.65
C ASP A 50 2.55 -9.74 -17.15
N GLU A 51 1.53 -9.74 -18.00
CA GLU A 51 0.93 -10.94 -18.59
C GLU A 51 1.91 -11.72 -19.49
N ALA A 52 2.92 -11.06 -20.06
CA ALA A 52 3.90 -11.71 -20.94
C ALA A 52 4.99 -12.44 -20.14
N LEU A 53 5.35 -11.89 -18.97
CA LEU A 53 6.35 -12.48 -18.08
C LEU A 53 5.75 -13.34 -16.97
N ASP A 54 4.44 -13.27 -16.76
CA ASP A 54 3.71 -13.91 -15.66
C ASP A 54 4.29 -13.53 -14.28
N MET A 55 4.62 -12.24 -14.13
CA MET A 55 5.29 -11.68 -12.95
C MET A 55 4.72 -10.32 -12.54
N PRO A 56 4.70 -10.00 -11.24
CA PRO A 56 4.33 -8.67 -10.79
C PRO A 56 5.47 -7.68 -11.06
N TYR A 57 5.13 -6.42 -11.30
CA TYR A 57 6.08 -5.33 -11.43
C TYR A 57 5.59 -4.06 -10.74
N VAL A 58 6.52 -3.14 -10.47
CA VAL A 58 6.23 -1.84 -9.87
C VAL A 58 5.92 -0.84 -11.00
N SER A 59 4.67 -0.39 -11.09
CA SER A 59 4.22 0.60 -12.08
C SER A 59 4.47 2.04 -11.62
N ARG A 60 4.50 2.27 -10.30
CA ARG A 60 4.88 3.54 -9.67
C ARG A 60 5.84 3.27 -8.52
N SER A 61 7.09 3.68 -8.70
CA SER A 61 8.17 3.36 -7.77
C SER A 61 8.23 4.28 -6.55
N GLU A 62 7.80 5.53 -6.66
CA GLU A 62 7.78 6.47 -5.53
C GLU A 62 6.44 6.40 -4.77
N VAL A 63 6.51 5.98 -3.51
CA VAL A 63 5.35 5.79 -2.62
C VAL A 63 5.64 6.33 -1.23
N THR A 64 4.58 6.66 -0.49
CA THR A 64 4.70 6.90 0.96
C THR A 64 4.74 5.58 1.72
N GLU A 65 5.31 5.58 2.93
CA GLU A 65 5.29 4.38 3.78
C GLU A 65 3.86 3.93 4.09
N ASP A 66 2.96 4.88 4.30
CA ASP A 66 1.56 4.59 4.62
C ASP A 66 0.81 3.95 3.46
N GLU A 67 1.12 4.33 2.22
CA GLU A 67 0.50 3.76 1.02
C GLU A 67 0.74 2.26 0.88
N VAL A 68 1.94 1.78 1.23
CA VAL A 68 2.36 0.39 0.99
C VAL A 68 2.46 -0.45 2.26
N ARG A 69 2.25 0.15 3.44
CA ARG A 69 2.36 -0.55 4.74
C ARG A 69 1.40 -1.75 4.85
N ASP A 70 0.17 -1.61 4.38
CA ASP A 70 -0.82 -2.69 4.48
C ASP A 70 -0.40 -3.89 3.62
N ILE A 71 0.09 -3.64 2.40
CA ILE A 71 0.56 -4.73 1.54
C ILE A 71 1.89 -5.34 2.01
N MET A 72 2.82 -4.54 2.54
CA MET A 72 4.05 -5.05 3.15
C MET A 72 3.74 -6.01 4.31
N ASN A 73 2.69 -5.72 5.09
CA ASN A 73 2.23 -6.60 6.17
C ASN A 73 1.44 -7.83 5.67
N ALA A 74 0.75 -7.72 4.55
CA ALA A 74 -0.09 -8.79 4.01
C ALA A 74 0.68 -9.78 3.12
N CYS A 75 1.82 -9.37 2.56
CA CYS A 75 2.61 -10.21 1.65
C CYS A 75 3.16 -11.44 2.40
N PRO A 76 2.82 -12.68 1.99
CA PRO A 76 3.18 -13.88 2.74
C PRO A 76 4.69 -14.15 2.79
N GLU A 77 5.43 -13.72 1.76
CA GLU A 77 6.89 -13.89 1.68
C GLU A 77 7.64 -12.58 2.01
N GLY A 78 6.92 -11.48 2.27
CA GLY A 78 7.54 -10.18 2.56
C GLY A 78 8.35 -9.60 1.39
N CYS A 79 7.99 -9.91 0.14
CA CYS A 79 8.80 -9.58 -1.04
C CYS A 79 8.73 -8.10 -1.47
N ILE A 80 8.11 -7.20 -0.70
CA ILE A 80 7.96 -5.79 -1.04
C ILE A 80 8.83 -4.99 -0.09
N VAL A 81 9.80 -4.26 -0.66
CA VAL A 81 10.86 -3.60 0.11
C VAL A 81 11.05 -2.16 -0.35
N PHE A 82 11.58 -1.30 0.53
CA PHE A 82 12.12 -0.02 0.11
C PHE A 82 13.55 -0.19 -0.39
N VAL A 83 13.87 0.53 -1.46
CA VAL A 83 15.23 0.69 -1.96
C VAL A 83 15.85 1.89 -1.21
N ASP A 84 17.04 1.68 -0.65
CA ASP A 84 17.82 2.70 0.08
C ASP A 84 18.98 3.25 -0.78
#